data_AF-A0A0Q8STQ3-F1
#
_entry.id   AF-A0A0Q8STQ3-F1
#
_cell.length_a   1.000
_cell.length_b   1.000
_cell.length_c   1.000
_cell.angle_alpha   90.00
_cell.angle_beta   90.00
_cell.angle_gamma   90.00
#
_symmetry.space_group_name_H-M   'P 1'
#
loop_
_entity.id
_entity.type
_entity.pdbx_description
1 polymer ?
#
loop_
_entity_poly.entity_id
_entity_poly.type
_entity_poly.pdbx_seq_one_letter_code
_entity_poly.pdbx_strand_id
1 'polypeptide(L)'
;MKAWAGLQASPNACPSLWPTRLPYPKVYVTVVLQTLVNTIDFGMNPAEATTAPRVHHQLTPDELHVKKGLSPDTLALLTQRGHNIAVKPSMGRTQTIQLRGGAMYGHSDPRNPDGKTLGY
;
A
#
# COMPACT_ATOMS: atom_id res chain seq x y z
N MET A 1 34.37 -25.49 -22.52
CA MET A 1 33.93 -24.64 -21.39
C MET A 1 34.34 -23.21 -21.73
N LYS A 2 33.37 -22.28 -21.83
CA LYS A 2 33.53 -20.97 -22.47
C LYS A 2 34.10 -19.90 -21.51
N ALA A 3 35.13 -19.22 -22.01
CA ALA A 3 35.59 -17.84 -21.84
C ALA A 3 35.07 -16.97 -20.67
N TRP A 4 36.03 -16.44 -19.89
CA TRP A 4 35.94 -15.12 -19.25
C TRP A 4 36.56 -14.08 -20.19
N ALA A 5 35.81 -13.04 -20.53
CA ALA A 5 36.28 -11.88 -21.28
C ALA A 5 35.78 -10.60 -20.61
N GLY A 6 36.64 -9.59 -20.60
CA GLY A 6 36.59 -8.41 -19.75
C GLY A 6 35.33 -7.54 -19.84
N LEU A 7 35.01 -6.93 -18.71
CA LEU A 7 34.28 -5.66 -18.65
C LEU A 7 35.24 -4.62 -18.10
N GLN A 8 35.72 -3.73 -18.99
CA GLN A 8 36.40 -2.50 -18.59
C GLN A 8 35.36 -1.60 -17.93
N ALA A 9 35.57 -1.26 -16.66
CA ALA A 9 34.74 -0.30 -15.94
C ALA A 9 34.92 1.10 -16.55
N SER A 10 33.81 1.77 -16.87
CA SER A 10 33.80 3.15 -17.32
C SER A 10 34.30 4.08 -16.21
N PRO A 11 35.22 5.03 -16.49
CA PRO A 11 35.83 5.91 -15.48
C PRO A 11 34.85 6.93 -14.85
N ASN A 12 33.59 6.98 -15.31
CA ASN A 12 32.55 7.87 -14.76
C ASN A 12 31.48 7.11 -13.93
N ALA A 13 31.70 5.84 -13.57
CA ALA A 13 30.80 5.10 -12.71
C ALA A 13 30.94 5.56 -11.24
N CYS A 14 29.90 6.25 -10.74
CA CYS A 14 29.78 6.69 -9.35
C CYS A 14 29.81 5.49 -8.39
N PRO A 15 30.74 5.42 -7.42
CA PRO A 15 30.91 4.24 -6.57
C PRO A 15 29.88 4.28 -5.43
N SER A 16 28.68 3.74 -5.67
CA SER A 16 27.76 3.37 -4.59
C SER A 16 27.68 1.85 -4.48
N LEU A 17 28.44 1.36 -3.52
CA LEU A 17 28.68 -0.05 -3.22
C LEU A 17 27.59 -0.66 -2.32
N TRP A 18 26.32 -0.71 -2.73
CA TRP A 18 25.37 -1.67 -2.11
C TRP A 18 24.31 -2.13 -3.13
N PRO A 19 24.19 -3.43 -3.44
CA PRO A 19 23.20 -3.96 -4.39
C PRO A 19 21.78 -4.08 -3.79
N THR A 20 21.46 -3.33 -2.74
CA THR A 20 20.17 -3.39 -2.06
C THR A 20 19.58 -2.00 -1.91
N ARG A 21 19.04 -1.45 -3.01
CA ARG A 21 17.75 -0.78 -2.86
C ARG A 21 16.81 -1.86 -2.36
N LEU A 22 16.62 -1.95 -1.04
CA LEU A 22 15.43 -2.60 -0.51
C LEU A 22 14.28 -1.80 -1.12
N PRO A 23 13.45 -2.37 -2.00
CA PRO A 23 12.23 -1.69 -2.41
C PRO A 23 11.33 -1.74 -1.19
N TYR A 24 11.54 -0.86 -0.22
CA TYR A 24 10.57 -0.66 0.84
C TYR A 24 9.27 -0.26 0.13
N PRO A 25 8.21 -1.07 0.21
CA PRO A 25 6.95 -0.72 -0.39
C PRO A 25 6.41 0.50 0.36
N LYS A 26 6.57 1.70 -0.20
CA LYS A 26 6.08 2.97 0.38
C LYS A 26 4.57 2.94 0.68
N VAL A 27 3.86 1.99 0.09
CA VAL A 27 2.42 1.74 0.29
C VAL A 27 2.04 1.47 1.75
N TYR A 28 2.93 0.93 2.60
CA TYR A 28 2.57 0.58 3.98
C TYR A 28 2.20 1.81 4.81
N VAL A 29 2.89 2.95 4.61
CA VAL A 29 2.62 4.19 5.34
C VAL A 29 1.19 4.67 5.07
N THR A 30 0.80 4.72 3.79
CA THR A 30 -0.56 5.14 3.42
C THR A 30 -1.62 4.12 3.85
N VAL A 31 -1.29 2.83 3.91
CA VAL A 31 -2.23 1.79 4.36
C VAL A 31 -2.54 1.97 5.85
N VAL A 32 -1.52 2.18 6.68
CA VAL A 32 -1.71 2.45 8.12
C VAL A 32 -2.45 3.76 8.31
N LEU A 33 -2.06 4.81 7.60
CA LEU A 33 -2.75 6.11 7.64
C LEU A 33 -4.24 5.99 7.34
N GLN A 34 -4.61 5.33 6.24
CA GLN A 34 -6.01 5.13 5.89
C GLN A 34 -6.77 4.29 6.91
N THR A 35 -6.13 3.29 7.51
CA THR A 35 -6.74 2.49 8.58
C THR A 35 -7.06 3.35 9.79
N LEU A 36 -6.15 4.25 10.17
CA LEU A 36 -6.36 5.19 11.28
C LEU A 36 -7.45 6.21 10.96
N VAL A 37 -7.39 6.86 9.79
CA VAL A 37 -8.41 7.82 9.32
C VAL A 37 -9.80 7.17 9.26
N ASN A 38 -9.90 5.96 8.71
CA ASN A 38 -11.16 5.22 8.67
C ASN A 38 -11.71 4.95 10.08
N THR A 39 -10.84 4.62 11.03
CA THR A 39 -11.27 4.29 12.39
C THR A 39 -11.63 5.54 13.20
N ILE A 40 -10.84 6.61 13.09
CA ILE A 40 -10.97 7.83 13.91
C ILE A 40 -11.99 8.79 13.29
N ASP A 41 -11.79 9.18 12.03
CA ASP A 41 -12.58 10.22 11.38
C ASP A 41 -13.93 9.68 10.87
N PHE A 42 -13.90 8.47 10.31
CA PHE A 42 -15.12 7.82 9.79
C PHE A 42 -15.80 6.88 10.79
N GLY A 43 -15.22 6.69 11.99
CA GLY A 43 -15.79 5.87 13.06
C GLY A 43 -15.97 4.39 12.71
N MET A 44 -15.28 3.90 11.67
CA MET A 44 -15.44 2.56 11.15
C MET A 44 -14.95 1.50 12.14
N ASN A 45 -15.61 0.34 12.13
CA ASN A 45 -15.11 -0.83 12.84
C ASN A 45 -13.89 -1.44 12.11
N PRO A 46 -13.12 -2.36 12.73
CA PRO A 46 -11.89 -2.89 12.13
C PRO A 46 -12.11 -3.65 10.81
N ALA A 47 -13.29 -4.25 10.63
CA ALA A 47 -13.65 -4.94 9.40
C ALA A 47 -13.95 -3.94 8.27
N GLU A 48 -14.73 -2.90 8.55
CA GLU A 48 -15.02 -1.81 7.62
C GLU A 48 -13.75 -1.06 7.22
N ALA A 49 -12.94 -0.64 8.21
CA ALA A 49 -11.70 0.09 7.98
C ALA A 49 -10.70 -0.70 7.12
N THR A 50 -10.67 -2.02 7.28
CA THR A 50 -9.80 -2.93 6.52
C THR A 50 -10.33 -3.20 5.11
N THR A 51 -11.64 -3.39 4.94
CA THR A 51 -12.25 -3.74 3.65
C THR A 51 -12.37 -2.53 2.71
N ALA A 52 -12.44 -1.32 3.27
CA ALA A 52 -12.52 -0.06 2.54
C ALA A 52 -11.53 0.04 1.35
N PRO A 53 -11.95 0.67 0.24
CA PRO A 53 -11.05 0.96 -0.88
C PRO A 53 -9.87 1.82 -0.43
N ARG A 54 -8.68 1.55 -0.97
CA ARG A 54 -7.45 2.25 -0.61
C ARG A 54 -6.92 3.04 -1.81
N VAL A 55 -6.33 4.20 -1.51
CA VAL A 55 -5.60 5.05 -2.45
C VAL A 55 -4.15 5.21 -1.98
N HIS A 56 -3.21 5.43 -2.89
CA HIS A 56 -1.82 5.66 -2.55
C HIS A 56 -1.16 6.61 -3.55
N HIS A 57 -0.43 7.59 -3.03
CA HIS A 57 0.46 8.45 -3.82
C HIS A 57 1.76 8.61 -3.03
N GLN A 58 2.89 8.56 -3.73
CA GLN A 58 4.23 8.55 -3.13
C GLN A 58 5.15 9.61 -3.74
N LEU A 59 4.55 10.67 -4.32
CA LEU A 59 5.16 11.75 -5.09
C LEU A 59 5.77 11.28 -6.42
N THR A 60 6.63 10.25 -6.38
CA THR A 60 7.32 9.70 -7.54
C THR A 60 7.18 8.19 -7.60
N PRO A 61 6.77 7.60 -8.74
CA PRO A 61 6.22 8.27 -9.93
C PRO A 61 4.94 9.06 -9.60
N ASP A 62 4.65 10.10 -10.40
CA ASP A 62 3.45 10.91 -10.23
C ASP A 62 2.21 10.17 -10.77
N GLU A 63 1.70 9.29 -9.93
CA GLU A 63 0.49 8.52 -10.16
C GLU A 63 -0.23 8.28 -8.83
N LEU A 64 -1.55 8.48 -8.85
CA LEU A 64 -2.44 8.09 -7.79
C LEU A 64 -2.85 6.63 -8.03
N HIS A 65 -2.32 5.72 -7.21
CA HIS A 65 -2.72 4.33 -7.23
C HIS A 65 -4.09 4.21 -6.57
N VAL A 66 -5.04 3.66 -7.32
CA VAL A 66 -6.40 3.44 -6.82
C VAL A 66 -6.76 1.97 -6.88
N LYS A 67 -7.47 1.49 -5.86
CA LYS A 67 -8.08 0.17 -5.86
C LYS A 67 -9.45 0.21 -6.55
N LYS A 68 -9.86 -0.90 -7.15
CA LYS A 68 -11.27 -1.14 -7.49
C LYS A 68 -12.17 -0.96 -6.25
N GLY A 69 -13.27 -0.25 -6.42
CA GLY A 69 -14.25 0.04 -5.36
C GLY A 69 -14.50 1.53 -5.10
N LEU A 70 -13.70 2.43 -5.68
CA LEU A 70 -14.06 3.86 -5.71
C LEU A 70 -15.15 4.11 -6.76
N SER A 71 -16.05 5.06 -6.47
CA SER A 71 -17.09 5.48 -7.42
C SER A 71 -16.47 6.04 -8.70
N PRO A 72 -17.02 5.73 -9.89
CA PRO A 72 -16.61 6.34 -11.16
C PRO A 72 -16.65 7.87 -11.13
N ASP A 73 -17.64 8.45 -10.45
CA ASP A 73 -17.77 9.90 -10.32
C ASP A 73 -16.61 10.50 -9.52
N THR A 74 -16.18 9.81 -8.45
CA THR A 74 -15.01 10.22 -7.66
C THR A 74 -13.74 10.15 -8.49
N LEU A 75 -13.58 9.12 -9.32
CA LEU A 75 -12.43 9.00 -10.23
C LEU A 75 -12.42 10.13 -11.26
N ALA A 76 -13.57 10.45 -11.87
CA ALA A 76 -13.70 11.56 -12.82
C ALA A 76 -13.33 12.90 -12.17
N LEU A 77 -13.81 13.16 -10.95
CA LEU A 77 -13.50 14.36 -10.19
C LEU A 77 -12.02 14.45 -9.78
N LEU A 78 -11.35 13.32 -9.57
CA LEU A 78 -9.91 13.30 -9.28
C LEU A 78 -9.09 13.56 -10.55
N THR A 79 -9.47 12.97 -11.68
CA THR A 79 -8.84 13.25 -12.98
C THR A 79 -9.02 14.71 -13.39
N GLN A 80 -10.20 15.29 -13.18
CA GLN A 80 -10.46 16.72 -13.45
C GLN A 80 -9.57 17.65 -12.61
N ARG A 81 -9.21 17.23 -11.39
CA ARG A 81 -8.27 17.96 -10.52
C ARG A 81 -6.79 17.78 -10.92
N GLY A 82 -6.51 17.02 -11.97
CA GLY A 82 -5.15 16.82 -12.50
C GLY A 82 -4.44 15.59 -11.95
N HIS A 83 -5.11 14.70 -11.22
CA HIS A 83 -4.47 13.45 -10.76
C HIS A 83 -4.33 12.44 -11.90
N ASN A 84 -3.12 11.91 -12.08
CA ASN A 84 -2.86 10.79 -12.97
C ASN A 84 -3.25 9.46 -12.27
N ILE A 85 -4.38 8.88 -12.64
CA ILE A 85 -4.94 7.71 -11.94
C ILE A 85 -4.40 6.41 -12.54
N ALA A 86 -3.84 5.55 -11.69
CA ALA A 86 -3.40 4.21 -12.06
C ALA A 86 -4.14 3.14 -11.24
N VAL A 87 -4.93 2.30 -11.90
CA VAL A 87 -5.59 1.17 -11.23
C VAL A 87 -4.57 0.04 -11.05
N LYS A 88 -4.24 -0.30 -9.79
CA LYS A 88 -3.21 -1.30 -9.46
C LYS A 88 -3.75 -2.43 -8.58
N PRO A 89 -3.04 -3.58 -8.50
CA PRO A 89 -3.39 -4.69 -7.62
C PRO A 89 -3.47 -4.28 -6.14
N SER A 90 -4.06 -5.15 -5.32
CA SER A 90 -4.34 -4.87 -3.92
C SER A 90 -3.09 -4.51 -3.11
N MET A 91 -3.15 -3.39 -2.40
CA MET A 91 -2.06 -2.90 -1.56
C MET A 91 -2.23 -3.33 -0.10
N GLY A 92 -1.17 -3.94 0.44
CA GLY A 92 -1.03 -4.28 1.85
C GLY A 92 -1.96 -5.41 2.31
N ARG A 93 -1.59 -5.98 3.47
CA ARG A 93 -2.36 -6.99 4.19
C ARG A 93 -2.45 -6.51 5.63
N THR A 94 -3.56 -5.87 6.00
CA THR A 94 -3.72 -5.36 7.38
C THR A 94 -4.18 -6.47 8.32
N GLN A 95 -3.65 -6.46 9.54
CA GLN A 95 -4.15 -7.27 10.64
C GLN A 95 -4.40 -6.29 11.76
N THR A 96 -5.66 -6.10 12.12
CA THR A 96 -6.09 -5.01 13.01
C THR A 96 -6.77 -5.58 14.22
N ILE A 97 -6.46 -5.02 15.40
CA ILE A 97 -7.16 -5.26 16.65
C ILE A 97 -7.50 -3.90 17.23
N GLN A 98 -8.77 -3.70 17.56
CA GLN A 98 -9.27 -2.48 18.20
C GLN A 98 -9.84 -2.85 19.56
N LEU A 99 -9.41 -2.12 20.59
CA LEU A 99 -10.02 -2.18 21.91
C LEU A 99 -11.12 -1.11 22.00
N ARG A 100 -12.35 -1.53 22.27
CA ARG A 100 -13.48 -0.61 22.44
C ARG A 100 -14.42 -1.12 23.52
N GLY A 101 -14.70 -0.30 24.54
CA GLY A 101 -15.63 -0.65 25.62
C GLY A 101 -15.23 -1.90 26.41
N GLY A 102 -13.92 -2.18 26.54
CA GLY A 102 -13.43 -3.38 27.23
C GLY A 102 -13.45 -4.67 26.39
N ALA A 103 -13.97 -4.63 25.16
CA ALA A 103 -13.94 -5.74 24.22
C ALA A 103 -12.88 -5.54 23.12
N MET A 104 -12.32 -6.64 22.63
CA MET A 104 -11.37 -6.66 21.53
C MET A 104 -12.07 -7.07 20.23
N TYR A 105 -11.91 -6.23 19.20
CA TYR A 105 -12.43 -6.45 17.86
C TYR A 105 -11.26 -6.61 16.91
N GLY A 106 -11.07 -7.82 16.39
CA GLY A 106 -10.03 -8.10 15.40
C GLY A 106 -10.59 -8.29 14.01
N HIS A 107 -9.83 -7.91 12.98
CA HIS A 107 -10.14 -8.29 11.61
C HIS A 107 -8.87 -8.50 10.78
N SER A 108 -8.89 -9.60 10.02
CA SER A 108 -7.85 -9.96 9.07
C SER A 108 -8.24 -9.49 7.67
N ASP A 109 -7.30 -8.86 6.97
CA ASP A 109 -7.56 -8.35 5.63
C ASP A 109 -7.94 -9.49 4.66
N PRO A 110 -9.12 -9.45 4.02
CA PRO A 110 -9.56 -10.48 3.08
C PRO A 110 -8.68 -10.56 1.82
N ARG A 111 -7.80 -9.57 1.60
CA ARG A 111 -6.76 -9.63 0.57
C ARG A 111 -5.68 -10.68 0.88
N ASN A 112 -5.66 -11.24 2.10
CA ASN A 112 -4.80 -12.35 2.48
C ASN A 112 -5.62 -13.64 2.65
N PRO A 113 -5.54 -14.61 1.72
CA PRO A 113 -6.35 -15.84 1.78
C PRO A 113 -6.09 -16.66 3.05
N ASP A 114 -4.87 -16.59 3.60
CA ASP A 114 -4.47 -17.31 4.81
C ASP A 114 -4.72 -16.50 6.11
N GLY A 115 -5.23 -15.27 5.99
CA GLY A 115 -5.43 -14.39 7.14
C GLY A 115 -6.57 -14.87 8.03
N LYS A 116 -6.30 -15.02 9.33
CA LYS A 116 -7.30 -15.40 10.33
C LYS A 116 -7.17 -14.54 11.58
N THR A 117 -8.30 -14.10 12.11
CA THR A 117 -8.41 -13.48 13.43
C THR A 117 -9.18 -14.44 14.32
N LEU A 118 -8.60 -14.78 15.47
CA LEU A 118 -9.20 -15.68 16.47
C LEU A 118 -9.10 -15.02 17.86
N GLY A 119 -10.01 -15.38 18.76
CA GLY A 119 -10.05 -14.91 20.15
C GLY A 119 -10.53 -16.03 21.08
N TYR A 120 -10.45 -15.79 22.39
CA TYR A 120 -10.91 -16.68 23.46
C TYR A 120 -11.70 -15.90 24.50
#